data_AF-A0A3D1UT15-F1
#
_entry.id   AF-A0A3D1UT15-F1
#
_cell.length_a   1.000
_cell.length_b   1.000
_cell.length_c   1.000
_cell.angle_alpha   90.00
_cell.angle_beta   90.00
_cell.angle_gamma   90.00
#
_symmetry.space_group_name_H-M   'P 1'
#
loop_
_entity.id
_entity.type
_entity.pdbx_description
1 polymer ?
#
loop_
_entity_poly.entity_id
_entity_poly.type
_entity_poly.pdbx_seq_one_letter_code
_entity_poly.pdbx_strand_id
1 'polypeptide(L)'
;MNIKKIFLICIICFLVVLALIPLVVPFFIPWTMLNCRTLYIDIQSGRTRFVRHLYFIPIRDEIHETSCSRSLYPNRNYPPPDWRIDTRLSPYLRNSPHYALHGAVTIMRMIDMESELTEKEKNTLRKQILHLWQSGKGKHEAKNLLWKTAERETNQTGQDRKDVPK
;
A
#
# COMPACT_ATOMS: atom_id res chain seq x y z
N MET A 1 44.61 -11.52 -36.66
CA MET A 1 43.15 -11.72 -36.65
C MET A 1 42.52 -10.70 -37.61
N ASN A 2 41.65 -11.12 -38.53
CA ASN A 2 41.14 -10.25 -39.61
C ASN A 2 40.20 -9.18 -39.03
N ILE A 3 40.44 -7.89 -39.33
CA ILE A 3 39.68 -6.73 -38.77
C ILE A 3 38.16 -6.90 -38.95
N LYS A 4 37.72 -7.48 -40.07
CA LYS A 4 36.30 -7.78 -40.33
C LYS A 4 35.71 -8.78 -39.33
N LYS A 5 36.49 -9.77 -38.89
CA LYS A 5 36.07 -10.77 -37.88
C LYS A 5 35.97 -10.13 -36.49
N ILE A 6 36.88 -9.22 -36.15
CA ILE A 6 36.85 -8.49 -34.87
C ILE A 6 35.59 -7.62 -34.81
N PHE A 7 35.31 -6.88 -35.87
CA PHE A 7 34.13 -6.03 -35.96
C PHE A 7 32.82 -6.83 -35.85
N LEU A 8 32.74 -7.98 -36.53
CA LEU A 8 31.57 -8.88 -36.43
C LEU A 8 31.37 -9.41 -35.01
N ILE A 9 32.46 -9.81 -34.32
CA ILE A 9 32.38 -10.26 -32.92
C ILE A 9 31.86 -9.13 -32.03
N CYS A 10 32.35 -7.90 -32.20
CA CYS A 10 31.86 -6.75 -31.44
C CYS A 10 30.36 -6.50 -31.65
N ILE A 11 29.86 -6.59 -32.90
CA ILE A 11 28.42 -6.44 -33.19
C ILE A 11 27.60 -7.54 -32.50
N ILE A 12 28.04 -8.80 -32.60
CA ILE A 12 27.34 -9.92 -31.97
C ILE A 12 27.31 -9.72 -30.46
N CYS A 13 28.43 -9.38 -29.83
CA CYS A 13 28.49 -9.09 -28.40
C CYS A 13 27.53 -7.95 -28.01
N PHE A 14 27.49 -6.87 -28.80
CA PHE A 14 26.58 -5.75 -28.55
C PHE A 14 25.10 -6.16 -28.63
N LEU A 15 24.73 -6.94 -29.65
CA LEU A 15 23.36 -7.45 -29.82
C LEU A 15 22.98 -8.40 -28.67
N VAL A 16 23.91 -9.26 -28.23
CA VAL A 16 23.70 -10.15 -27.07
C VAL A 16 23.46 -9.33 -25.81
N VAL A 17 24.27 -8.29 -25.55
CA VAL A 17 24.06 -7.41 -24.39
C VAL A 17 22.69 -6.74 -24.47
N LEU A 18 22.31 -6.18 -25.62
CA LEU A 18 20.99 -5.57 -25.84
C LEU A 18 19.84 -6.55 -25.60
N ALA A 19 19.97 -7.80 -26.05
CA ALA A 19 18.98 -8.84 -25.84
C ALA A 19 18.87 -9.28 -24.37
N LEU A 20 19.95 -9.17 -23.59
CA LEU A 20 19.97 -9.48 -22.17
C LEU A 20 19.39 -8.36 -21.29
N ILE A 21 19.37 -7.10 -21.76
CA ILE A 21 18.79 -5.97 -21.03
C ILE A 21 17.36 -6.26 -20.53
N PRO A 22 16.38 -6.65 -21.37
CA PRO A 22 15.03 -6.92 -20.90
C PRO A 22 14.94 -8.14 -19.96
N LEU A 23 15.96 -9.02 -19.93
CA LEU A 23 16.04 -10.17 -19.03
C LEU A 23 16.63 -9.79 -17.66
N VAL A 24 17.70 -8.99 -17.65
CA VAL A 24 18.52 -8.72 -16.45
C VAL A 24 18.04 -7.47 -15.71
N VAL A 25 17.67 -6.41 -16.44
CA VAL A 25 17.28 -5.13 -15.82
C VAL A 25 16.09 -5.28 -14.85
N PRO A 26 15.03 -6.06 -15.16
CA PRO A 26 13.91 -6.23 -14.23
C PRO A 26 14.28 -6.84 -12.88
N PHE A 27 15.41 -7.56 -12.74
CA PHE A 27 15.83 -8.12 -11.45
C PHE A 27 16.33 -7.04 -10.47
N PHE A 28 17.15 -6.14 -10.97
CA PHE A 28 17.82 -5.11 -10.18
C PHE A 28 17.02 -3.81 -10.12
N ILE A 29 16.26 -3.55 -11.18
CA ILE A 29 15.56 -2.31 -11.35
C ILE A 29 14.06 -2.61 -11.47
N PRO A 30 13.22 -2.15 -10.52
CA PRO A 30 11.78 -2.39 -10.54
C PRO A 30 11.07 -1.54 -11.60
N TRP A 31 11.51 -1.61 -12.86
CA TRP A 31 11.24 -0.62 -13.91
C TRP A 31 10.19 -0.98 -14.98
N THR A 32 9.40 -2.03 -14.80
CA THR A 32 8.32 -2.37 -15.76
C THR A 32 7.18 -3.13 -15.06
N MET A 33 6.08 -3.42 -15.78
CA MET A 33 5.10 -4.43 -15.34
C MET A 33 5.74 -5.78 -14.98
N LEU A 34 6.96 -6.02 -15.50
CA LEU A 34 7.77 -7.21 -15.26
C LEU A 34 8.46 -7.18 -13.90
N ASN A 35 8.49 -6.08 -13.15
CA ASN A 35 8.86 -6.07 -11.74
C ASN A 35 8.00 -5.06 -11.00
N CYS A 36 6.81 -5.47 -10.59
CA CYS A 36 5.85 -4.63 -9.91
C CYS A 36 5.51 -5.16 -8.52
N ARG A 37 5.03 -4.25 -7.68
CA ARG A 37 4.59 -4.58 -6.32
C ARG A 37 3.11 -4.27 -6.21
N THR A 38 2.32 -5.26 -5.82
CA THR A 38 0.89 -5.06 -5.55
C THR A 38 0.66 -5.15 -4.05
N LEU A 39 0.02 -4.14 -3.51
CA LEU A 39 -0.40 -4.03 -2.13
C LEU A 39 -1.89 -4.36 -2.06
N TYR A 40 -2.23 -5.21 -1.11
CA TYR A 40 -3.58 -5.62 -0.80
C TYR A 40 -3.88 -5.29 0.67
N ILE A 41 -5.15 -5.07 0.96
CA ILE A 41 -5.67 -4.97 2.32
C ILE A 41 -6.75 -6.02 2.54
N ASP A 42 -6.69 -6.70 3.67
CA ASP A 42 -7.74 -7.60 4.13
C ASP A 42 -8.82 -6.75 4.80
N ILE A 43 -9.98 -6.59 4.16
CA ILE A 43 -11.05 -5.75 4.70
C ILE A 43 -11.73 -6.38 5.93
N GLN A 44 -11.47 -7.66 6.22
CA GLN A 44 -12.00 -8.32 7.42
C GLN A 44 -11.14 -8.05 8.64
N SER A 45 -9.81 -8.03 8.48
CA SER A 45 -8.88 -7.92 9.61
C SER A 45 -8.03 -6.65 9.64
N GLY A 46 -7.96 -5.89 8.55
CA GLY A 46 -7.05 -4.76 8.38
C GLY A 46 -5.60 -5.15 8.17
N ARG A 47 -5.27 -6.46 8.02
CA ARG A 47 -3.93 -6.91 7.63
C ARG A 47 -3.60 -6.44 6.21
N THR A 48 -2.31 -6.36 5.90
CA THR A 48 -1.85 -6.03 4.56
C THR A 48 -1.14 -7.21 3.94
N ARG A 49 -1.23 -7.33 2.62
CA ARG A 49 -0.51 -8.35 1.86
C ARG A 49 0.25 -7.69 0.73
N PHE A 50 1.53 -8.01 0.64
CA PHE A 50 2.47 -7.48 -0.33
C PHE A 50 2.86 -8.60 -1.28
N VAL A 51 2.62 -8.39 -2.58
CA VAL A 51 2.99 -9.35 -3.62
C VAL A 51 3.96 -8.69 -4.61
N ARG A 52 5.19 -9.20 -4.66
CA ARG A 52 6.16 -8.83 -5.69
C ARG A 52 6.00 -9.78 -6.88
N HIS A 53 5.81 -9.19 -8.05
CA HIS A 53 5.75 -9.94 -9.30
C HIS A 53 7.04 -9.70 -10.08
N LEU A 54 7.60 -10.75 -10.68
CA LEU A 54 8.68 -10.69 -11.65
C LEU A 54 8.22 -11.41 -12.93
N TYR A 55 8.26 -10.74 -14.08
CA TYR A 55 7.63 -11.21 -15.33
C TYR A 55 6.19 -11.70 -15.14
N PHE A 56 5.38 -10.94 -14.39
CA PHE A 56 4.00 -11.30 -14.01
C PHE A 56 3.85 -12.53 -13.10
N ILE A 57 4.94 -13.22 -12.75
CA ILE A 57 4.94 -14.36 -11.84
C ILE A 57 5.12 -13.83 -10.40
N PRO A 58 4.27 -14.21 -9.44
CA PRO A 58 4.48 -13.85 -8.04
C PRO A 58 5.73 -14.57 -7.50
N ILE A 59 6.75 -13.80 -7.14
CA ILE A 59 8.02 -14.33 -6.60
C ILE A 59 8.17 -14.11 -5.09
N ARG A 60 7.32 -13.27 -4.50
CA ARG A 60 7.29 -13.01 -3.06
C ARG A 60 5.89 -12.62 -2.66
N ASP A 61 5.42 -13.18 -1.56
CA ASP A 61 4.11 -12.94 -1.00
C ASP A 61 4.24 -12.86 0.52
N GLU A 62 3.89 -11.71 1.08
CA GLU A 62 4.08 -11.42 2.49
C GLU A 62 2.82 -10.83 3.09
N ILE A 63 2.41 -11.36 4.23
CA ILE A 63 1.32 -10.81 5.02
C ILE A 63 1.92 -10.09 6.22
N HIS A 64 1.53 -8.83 6.39
CA HIS A 64 2.00 -7.96 7.46
C HIS A 64 0.82 -7.54 8.33
N GLU A 65 0.99 -7.71 9.64
CA GLU A 65 0.08 -7.16 10.63
C GLU A 65 0.16 -5.62 10.66
N THR A 66 -0.99 -4.97 10.85
CA THR A 66 -1.09 -3.52 11.05
C THR A 66 -1.43 -3.20 12.51
N SER A 67 -1.37 -1.93 12.89
CA SER A 67 -1.96 -1.46 14.14
C SER A 67 -3.43 -1.87 14.27
N CYS A 68 -4.19 -1.77 13.17
CA CYS A 68 -5.58 -2.19 13.07
C CYS A 68 -5.77 -3.68 13.34
N SER A 69 -5.03 -4.56 12.66
CA SER A 69 -5.20 -5.98 12.89
C SER A 69 -4.75 -6.40 14.29
N ARG A 70 -3.72 -5.76 14.85
CA ARG A 70 -3.24 -6.05 16.21
C ARG A 70 -4.21 -5.59 17.29
N SER A 71 -4.87 -4.45 17.11
CA SER A 71 -5.81 -3.95 18.10
C SER A 71 -7.16 -4.65 18.07
N LEU A 72 -7.60 -5.08 16.88
CA LEU A 72 -8.89 -5.77 16.70
C LEU A 72 -8.81 -7.26 17.02
N TYR A 73 -7.66 -7.90 16.76
CA TYR A 73 -7.45 -9.33 16.95
C TYR A 73 -6.16 -9.58 17.74
N PRO A 74 -6.12 -9.21 19.04
CA PRO A 74 -4.91 -9.31 19.86
C PRO A 74 -4.40 -10.75 20.00
N ASN A 75 -5.31 -11.74 19.95
CA ASN A 75 -4.99 -13.16 20.02
C ASN A 75 -4.57 -13.75 18.66
N ARG A 76 -4.44 -12.92 17.61
CA ARG A 76 -4.12 -13.33 16.23
C ARG A 76 -5.09 -14.35 15.61
N ASN A 77 -6.29 -14.46 16.18
CA ASN A 77 -7.37 -15.26 15.62
C ASN A 77 -8.15 -14.40 14.61
N TYR A 78 -7.66 -14.36 13.37
CA TYR A 78 -8.23 -13.52 12.31
C TYR A 78 -9.42 -14.21 11.62
N PRO A 79 -10.43 -13.45 11.17
CA PRO A 79 -11.46 -13.98 10.28
C PRO A 79 -10.86 -14.45 8.96
N PRO A 80 -11.60 -15.26 8.18
CA PRO A 80 -11.23 -15.58 6.80
C PRO A 80 -10.94 -14.29 6.02
N PRO A 81 -9.78 -14.18 5.34
CA PRO A 81 -9.39 -12.94 4.72
C PRO A 81 -10.22 -12.62 3.48
N ASP A 82 -10.55 -11.35 3.28
CA ASP A 82 -11.05 -10.82 2.00
C ASP A 82 -10.04 -9.80 1.46
N TRP A 83 -9.07 -10.31 0.71
CA TRP A 83 -7.99 -9.51 0.13
C TRP A 83 -8.51 -8.67 -1.03
N ARG A 84 -8.44 -7.34 -0.85
CA ARG A 84 -8.78 -6.36 -1.88
C ARG A 84 -7.54 -5.61 -2.32
N ILE A 85 -7.45 -5.31 -3.61
CA ILE A 85 -6.32 -4.53 -4.14
C ILE A 85 -6.42 -3.10 -3.61
N ASP A 86 -5.35 -2.67 -2.94
CA ASP A 86 -5.15 -1.29 -2.54
C ASP A 86 -4.44 -0.53 -3.65
N THR A 87 -3.20 -0.90 -3.94
CA THR A 87 -2.34 -0.14 -4.85
C THR A 87 -1.45 -1.08 -5.66
N ARG A 88 -1.23 -0.76 -6.93
CA ARG A 88 -0.19 -1.38 -7.75
C ARG A 88 0.93 -0.36 -7.98
N LEU A 89 2.07 -0.60 -7.35
CA LEU A 89 3.27 0.21 -7.50
C LEU A 89 4.02 -0.25 -8.76
N SER A 90 3.81 0.47 -9.86
CA SER A 90 4.59 0.35 -11.10
C SER A 90 5.05 1.75 -11.51
N PRO A 91 6.31 1.93 -11.96
CA PRO A 91 6.89 3.26 -12.14
C PRO A 91 6.39 4.05 -13.37
N TYR A 92 5.66 3.43 -14.32
CA TYR A 92 5.25 4.10 -15.56
C TYR A 92 3.74 4.32 -15.73
N LEU A 93 2.90 3.71 -14.91
CA LEU A 93 1.47 4.02 -14.91
C LEU A 93 1.23 5.18 -13.94
N ARG A 94 1.38 6.41 -14.45
CA ARG A 94 0.75 7.61 -13.85
C ARG A 94 -0.76 7.44 -13.66
N ASN A 95 -1.36 6.48 -14.36
CA ASN A 95 -2.71 5.99 -14.10
C ASN A 95 -2.64 4.88 -13.05
N SER A 96 -2.65 5.24 -11.76
CA SER A 96 -3.10 4.27 -10.76
C SER A 96 -4.49 3.80 -11.20
N PRO A 97 -4.72 2.49 -11.37
CA PRO A 97 -6.07 2.00 -11.58
C PRO A 97 -6.96 2.56 -10.48
N HIS A 98 -8.18 2.98 -10.80
CA HIS A 98 -9.16 3.47 -9.84
C HIS A 98 -9.68 2.31 -8.97
N TYR A 99 -8.79 1.69 -8.19
CA TYR A 99 -9.16 0.70 -7.19
C TYR A 99 -10.04 1.40 -6.14
N ALA A 100 -11.14 0.75 -5.77
CA ALA A 100 -12.08 1.29 -4.78
C ALA A 100 -11.37 1.65 -3.46
N LEU A 101 -10.37 0.83 -3.07
CA LEU A 101 -9.60 0.97 -1.84
C LEU A 101 -8.22 1.60 -2.06
N HIS A 102 -8.03 2.38 -3.13
CA HIS A 102 -6.72 2.98 -3.38
C HIS A 102 -6.26 3.91 -2.26
N GLY A 103 -5.12 3.57 -1.65
CA GLY A 103 -4.52 4.29 -0.53
C GLY A 103 -5.06 3.86 0.85
N ALA A 104 -5.82 2.77 0.95
CA ALA A 104 -6.33 2.21 2.18
C ALA A 104 -5.22 1.93 3.21
N VAL A 105 -4.08 1.41 2.77
CA VAL A 105 -2.93 1.19 3.67
C VAL A 105 -2.36 2.51 4.19
N THR A 106 -2.30 3.54 3.34
CA THR A 106 -1.89 4.89 3.74
C THR A 106 -2.87 5.49 4.75
N ILE A 107 -4.19 5.31 4.55
CA ILE A 107 -5.21 5.78 5.49
C ILE A 107 -5.01 5.15 6.87
N MET A 108 -4.76 3.83 6.94
CA MET A 108 -4.47 3.17 8.23
C MET A 108 -3.24 3.76 8.92
N ARG A 109 -2.18 4.06 8.15
CA ARG A 109 -0.99 4.72 8.67
C ARG A 109 -1.26 6.15 9.14
N MET A 110 -2.13 6.89 8.46
CA MET A 110 -2.53 8.24 8.88
C MET A 110 -3.26 8.20 10.23
N ILE A 111 -4.12 7.22 10.48
CA ILE A 111 -4.76 7.04 11.80
C ILE A 111 -3.71 6.83 12.90
N ASP A 112 -2.69 6.02 12.62
CA ASP A 112 -1.61 5.77 13.59
C ASP A 112 -0.83 7.03 13.93
N MET A 113 -0.59 7.87 12.92
CA MET A 113 0.18 9.11 13.02
C MET A 113 -0.60 10.28 13.64
N GLU A 114 -1.93 10.18 13.77
CA GLU A 114 -2.74 11.26 14.32
C GLU A 114 -2.45 11.47 15.81
N SER A 115 -1.92 12.63 16.19
CA SER A 115 -1.45 12.89 17.56
C SER A 115 -2.58 13.26 18.51
N GLU A 116 -3.64 13.88 17.98
CA GLU A 116 -4.75 14.39 18.78
C GLU A 116 -5.75 13.30 19.18
N LEU A 117 -5.66 12.11 18.57
CA LEU A 117 -6.53 10.98 18.90
C LEU A 117 -5.91 10.06 19.95
N THR A 118 -6.69 9.73 20.97
CA THR A 118 -6.37 8.64 21.91
C THR A 118 -6.36 7.29 21.17
N GLU A 119 -5.68 6.28 21.73
CA GLU A 119 -5.71 4.93 21.13
C GLU A 119 -7.12 4.34 21.08
N LYS A 120 -8.02 4.73 22.00
CA LYS A 120 -9.42 4.30 21.98
C LYS A 120 -10.17 4.89 20.78
N GLU A 121 -9.97 6.17 20.48
CA GLU A 121 -10.54 6.82 19.29
C GLU A 121 -9.95 6.24 18.02
N LYS A 122 -8.63 6.07 17.95
CA LYS A 122 -7.97 5.42 16.81
C LYS A 122 -8.52 4.02 16.56
N ASN A 123 -8.74 3.22 17.61
CA ASN A 123 -9.34 1.90 17.50
C ASN A 123 -10.79 1.95 17.00
N THR A 124 -11.57 2.93 17.47
CA THR A 124 -12.94 3.14 16.99
C THR A 124 -12.96 3.53 15.52
N LEU A 125 -12.07 4.45 15.11
CA LEU A 125 -11.92 4.90 13.74
C LEU A 125 -11.47 3.77 12.80
N ARG A 126 -10.49 2.96 13.22
CA ARG A 126 -10.05 1.74 12.51
C ARG A 126 -11.22 0.79 12.24
N LYS A 127 -12.07 0.51 13.25
CA LYS A 127 -13.28 -0.33 13.10
C LYS A 127 -14.27 0.26 12.10
N GLN A 128 -14.55 1.55 12.21
CA GLN A 128 -15.50 2.22 11.32
C GLN A 128 -15.01 2.22 9.87
N ILE A 129 -13.71 2.45 9.63
CA ILE A 129 -13.13 2.41 8.29
C ILE A 129 -13.19 1.01 7.69
N LEU A 130 -12.88 -0.04 8.46
CA LEU A 130 -13.07 -1.43 7.99
C LEU A 130 -14.52 -1.69 7.61
N HIS A 131 -15.46 -1.28 8.44
CA HIS A 131 -16.89 -1.43 8.15
C HIS A 131 -17.30 -0.68 6.88
N LEU A 132 -16.75 0.52 6.63
CA LEU A 132 -16.99 1.24 5.38
C LEU A 132 -16.53 0.40 4.18
N TRP A 133 -15.32 -0.17 4.21
CA TRP A 133 -14.81 -0.99 3.12
C TRP A 133 -15.59 -2.29 2.93
N GLN A 134 -16.01 -2.94 4.03
CA GLN A 134 -16.91 -4.11 3.99
C GLN A 134 -18.26 -3.78 3.35
N SER A 135 -18.76 -2.56 3.56
CA SER A 135 -20.00 -2.07 2.92
C SER A 135 -19.84 -1.63 1.47
N GLY A 136 -18.64 -1.78 0.88
CA GLY A 136 -18.34 -1.40 -0.50
C GLY A 136 -17.99 0.07 -0.71
N LYS A 137 -17.88 0.86 0.36
CA LYS A 137 -17.42 2.26 0.28
C LYS A 137 -15.90 2.31 0.12
N GLY A 138 -15.43 3.34 -0.57
CA GLY A 138 -14.04 3.42 -1.04
C GLY A 138 -13.16 4.34 -0.21
N LYS A 139 -12.05 4.75 -0.85
CA LYS A 139 -11.07 5.66 -0.26
C LYS A 139 -11.65 7.01 0.15
N HIS A 140 -12.62 7.53 -0.60
CA HIS A 140 -13.14 8.89 -0.39
C HIS A 140 -13.91 8.98 0.92
N GLU A 141 -14.78 8.01 1.19
CA GLU A 141 -15.56 7.91 2.42
C GLU A 141 -14.66 7.68 3.63
N ALA A 142 -13.67 6.79 3.50
CA ALA A 142 -12.71 6.52 4.58
C ALA A 142 -11.87 7.77 4.91
N LYS A 143 -11.41 8.49 3.89
CA LYS A 143 -10.64 9.73 4.07
C LYS A 143 -11.48 10.84 4.70
N ASN A 144 -12.74 10.99 4.27
CA ASN A 144 -13.68 11.94 4.86
C ASN A 144 -13.97 11.63 6.32
N LEU A 145 -14.11 10.34 6.68
CA LEU A 145 -14.33 9.94 8.07
C LEU A 145 -13.12 10.27 8.96
N LEU A 146 -11.90 9.98 8.48
CA LEU A 146 -10.66 10.35 9.19
C LEU A 146 -10.60 11.86 9.47
N TRP A 147 -10.80 12.69 8.44
CA TRP A 147 -10.75 14.15 8.60
C TRP A 147 -11.83 14.70 9.54
N LYS A 148 -13.08 14.24 9.41
CA LYS A 148 -14.16 14.66 10.32
C LYS A 148 -13.87 14.32 11.77
N THR A 149 -13.23 13.18 12.00
CA THR A 149 -12.86 12.74 13.36
C THR A 149 -11.75 13.63 13.91
N ALA A 150 -10.69 13.88 13.14
CA ALA A 150 -9.58 14.75 13.56
C ALA A 150 -10.03 16.20 13.81
N GLU A 151 -10.89 16.76 12.95
CA GLU A 151 -11.40 18.13 13.08
C GLU A 151 -12.29 18.31 14.32
N ARG A 152 -13.15 17.32 14.62
CA ARG A 152 -14.01 17.36 15.83
C ARG A 152 -13.18 17.42 17.11
N GLU A 153 -12.16 16.57 17.22
CA GLU A 153 -11.32 16.50 18.42
C GLU A 153 -10.44 17.75 18.58
N THR A 154 -9.96 18.30 17.46
CA THR A 154 -9.22 19.59 17.47
C THR A 154 -10.11 20.73 18.02
N ASN A 155 -11.36 20.80 17.57
CA ASN A 155 -12.31 21.81 18.02
C ASN A 155 -12.72 21.63 19.49
N GLN A 156 -12.92 20.39 19.95
CA GLN A 156 -13.22 20.09 21.36
C GLN A 156 -12.03 20.44 22.27
N THR A 157 -10.80 20.05 21.89
CA THR A 157 -9.57 20.41 22.62
C THR A 157 -9.37 21.92 22.70
N GLY A 158 -9.70 22.64 21.62
CA GLY A 158 -9.65 24.11 21.59
C GLY A 158 -10.70 24.79 22.47
N GLN A 159 -11.83 24.13 22.72
CA GLN A 159 -12.89 24.60 23.60
C GLN A 159 -12.54 24.34 25.07
N ASP A 160 -12.11 23.12 25.40
CA ASP A 160 -11.71 22.73 26.77
C ASP A 160 -10.56 23.60 27.30
N ARG A 161 -9.61 24.02 26.45
CA ARG A 161 -8.53 24.96 26.85
C ARG A 161 -9.02 26.37 27.17
N LYS A 162 -10.16 26.81 26.62
CA LYS A 162 -10.74 28.13 26.90
C LYS A 162 -11.58 28.14 28.17
N ASP A 163 -12.09 26.98 28.57
CA ASP A 163 -13.00 26.82 29.70
C ASP A 163 -12.27 26.53 31.03
N VAL A 164 -10.93 26.49 31.05
CA VAL A 164 -10.15 26.42 32.30
C VAL A 164 -10.18 27.79 32.99
N PRO A 165 -10.82 27.94 34.17
CA PRO A 165 -10.80 29.20 34.90
C PRO A 165 -9.37 29.46 35.39
N LYS A 166 -8.89 30.70 35.20
CA LYS A 166 -7.59 31.19 35.68
C LYS A 166 -7.48 31.14 37.20
#